data_AF-A0A6J0U5T3-F1
#
_entry.id   AF-A0A6J0U5T3-F1
#
_cell.length_a   1.000
_cell.length_b   1.000
_cell.length_c   1.000
_cell.angle_alpha   90.00
_cell.angle_beta   90.00
_cell.angle_gamma   90.00
#
_symmetry.space_group_name_H-M   'P 1'
#
loop_
_entity.id
_entity.type
_entity.pdbx_description
1 polymer ?
#
loop_
_entity_poly.entity_id
_entity_poly.type
_entity_poly.pdbx_seq_one_letter_code
_entity_poly.pdbx_strand_id
1 'polypeptide(L)'
;MAEVLEFRVPTGNGRTLLVLGLESDASEHALYLTFSTFGLVYSVRVHRNASVAGPGYHAFVKFYSARDARRAQSTCNQQPLFQKSPLKVSMCTRQRAFPDQVLALNSNKCKDLANYYLGFNGWSSRIITLQNISGFEEGENEEEETRTSHSSQYSKYLCIQELTISQHGVCTRGVGVAELQVDPSQEFVTAIHNIQKLAVHRALSDAFQKILFIVLGHMPIVQLGT
;
A
#
# COMPACT_ATOMS: atom_id res chain seq x y z
N MET A 1 15.01 -8.22 -19.04
CA MET A 1 15.42 -8.08 -17.63
C MET A 1 14.19 -8.34 -16.77
N ALA A 2 14.25 -9.35 -15.90
CA ALA A 2 13.15 -9.70 -14.99
C ALA A 2 13.15 -8.76 -13.78
N GLU A 3 11.98 -8.35 -13.31
CA GLU A 3 11.83 -7.64 -12.04
C GLU A 3 10.85 -8.40 -11.14
N VAL A 4 11.20 -8.54 -9.86
CA VAL A 4 10.31 -9.09 -8.84
C VAL A 4 9.60 -7.93 -8.15
N LEU A 5 8.27 -8.00 -8.11
CA LEU A 5 7.40 -7.09 -7.39
C LEU A 5 6.75 -7.84 -6.24
N GLU A 6 6.84 -7.24 -5.07
CA GLU A 6 6.25 -7.75 -3.85
C GLU A 6 5.06 -6.87 -3.47
N PHE A 7 4.09 -7.43 -2.76
CA PHE A 7 2.96 -6.68 -2.20
C PHE A 7 3.37 -5.92 -0.93
N ARG A 8 4.45 -5.13 -1.05
CA ARG A 8 5.04 -4.35 0.04
C ARG A 8 5.24 -2.90 -0.35
N VAL A 9 5.32 -2.03 0.66
CA VAL A 9 5.62 -0.61 0.43
C VAL A 9 7.00 -0.51 -0.21
N PRO A 10 7.15 0.12 -1.41
CA PRO A 10 8.42 0.07 -2.11
C PRO A 10 9.56 0.80 -1.37
N THR A 11 10.38 0.14 -0.58
CA THR A 11 11.49 0.78 0.13
C THR A 11 12.74 0.78 -0.77
N GLY A 12 13.07 1.93 -1.35
CA GLY A 12 14.26 2.01 -2.20
C GLY A 12 14.36 3.25 -3.09
N ASN A 13 15.58 3.76 -3.18
CA ASN A 13 15.97 4.87 -4.06
C ASN A 13 15.71 4.55 -5.54
N GLY A 14 15.83 3.27 -5.92
CA GLY A 14 15.62 2.79 -7.29
C GLY A 14 14.17 2.83 -7.79
N ARG A 15 13.20 3.18 -6.93
CA ARG A 15 11.76 3.24 -7.26
C ARG A 15 11.14 4.62 -7.04
N THR A 16 11.93 5.60 -6.58
CA THR A 16 11.44 6.95 -6.28
C THR A 16 12.11 7.99 -7.16
N LEU A 17 11.32 8.82 -7.81
CA LEU A 17 11.75 9.98 -8.60
C LEU A 17 11.58 11.27 -7.79
N LEU A 18 12.57 12.14 -7.90
CA LEU A 18 12.52 13.53 -7.47
C LEU A 18 12.30 14.42 -8.71
N VAL A 19 11.18 15.14 -8.71
CA VAL A 19 10.79 16.11 -9.74
C VAL A 19 11.03 17.51 -9.19
N LEU A 20 11.88 18.27 -9.86
CA LEU A 20 12.24 19.65 -9.51
C LEU A 20 11.82 20.63 -10.61
N GLY A 21 11.61 21.88 -10.21
CA GLY A 21 11.29 22.98 -11.13
C GLY A 21 9.80 23.19 -11.36
N LEU A 22 8.93 22.75 -10.45
CA LEU A 22 7.48 22.96 -10.54
C LEU A 22 7.16 24.44 -10.28
N GLU A 23 6.49 25.10 -11.24
CA GLU A 23 6.27 26.56 -11.24
C GLU A 23 5.10 27.03 -10.35
N SER A 24 4.10 26.19 -10.14
CA SER A 24 2.92 26.49 -9.31
C SER A 24 2.57 25.27 -8.44
N ASP A 25 1.42 25.30 -7.76
CA ASP A 25 0.83 24.14 -7.11
C ASP A 25 0.42 23.10 -8.17
N ALA A 26 1.42 22.51 -8.82
CA ALA A 26 1.27 21.49 -9.82
C ALA A 26 0.47 20.37 -9.15
N SER A 27 -0.78 20.24 -9.58
CA SER A 27 -1.74 19.34 -8.95
C SER A 27 -1.11 17.95 -8.87
N GLU A 28 -1.07 17.38 -7.66
CA GLU A 28 -0.63 16.00 -7.42
C GLU A 28 -1.27 15.02 -8.43
N HIS A 29 -2.51 15.33 -8.83
CA HIS A 29 -3.26 14.62 -9.85
C HIS A 29 -2.63 14.68 -11.26
N ALA A 30 -2.17 15.85 -11.71
CA ALA A 30 -1.53 16.00 -13.02
C ALA A 30 -0.22 15.22 -13.11
N LEU A 31 0.58 15.25 -12.03
CA LEU A 31 1.77 14.42 -11.88
C LEU A 31 1.38 12.93 -11.92
N TYR A 32 0.37 12.53 -11.14
CA TYR A 32 -0.09 11.15 -11.12
C TYR A 32 -0.50 10.65 -12.52
N LEU A 33 -1.31 11.41 -13.25
CA LEU A 33 -1.75 11.03 -14.60
C LEU A 33 -0.57 10.90 -15.57
N THR A 34 0.35 11.88 -15.56
CA THR A 34 1.50 11.88 -16.45
C THR A 34 2.41 10.68 -16.18
N PHE A 35 2.73 10.43 -14.91
CA PHE A 35 3.62 9.34 -14.52
C PHE A 35 2.97 7.96 -14.63
N SER A 36 1.63 7.87 -14.52
CA SER A 36 0.88 6.61 -14.69
C SER A 36 0.98 6.04 -16.11
N THR A 37 1.31 6.86 -17.11
CA THR A 37 1.58 6.38 -18.48
C THR A 37 2.81 5.47 -18.55
N PHE A 38 3.75 5.63 -17.60
CA PHE A 38 4.96 4.82 -17.54
C PHE A 38 4.81 3.58 -16.66
N GLY A 39 3.81 3.48 -15.80
CA GLY A 39 3.69 2.36 -14.89
C GLY A 39 2.82 2.67 -13.69
N LEU A 40 2.56 1.67 -12.87
CA LEU A 40 1.74 1.85 -11.68
C LEU A 40 2.47 2.71 -10.63
N VAL A 41 1.89 3.88 -10.33
CA VAL A 41 2.38 4.81 -9.32
C VAL A 41 1.84 4.42 -7.95
N TYR A 42 2.73 4.22 -6.98
CA TYR A 42 2.39 3.96 -5.59
C TYR A 42 1.91 5.23 -4.87
N SER A 43 2.67 6.33 -4.98
CA SER A 43 2.33 7.61 -4.34
C SER A 43 2.98 8.79 -5.06
N VAL A 44 2.30 9.92 -5.08
CA VAL A 44 2.86 11.22 -5.43
C VAL A 44 2.81 12.09 -4.18
N ARG A 45 3.83 12.91 -3.91
CA ARG A 45 3.82 13.89 -2.81
C ARG A 45 4.49 15.17 -3.25
N VAL A 46 3.74 16.27 -3.28
CA VAL A 46 4.23 17.60 -3.65
C VAL A 46 4.56 18.38 -2.38
N HIS A 47 5.71 19.04 -2.38
CA HIS A 47 6.17 19.86 -1.26
C HIS A 47 6.68 21.20 -1.79
N ARG A 48 6.52 22.25 -0.97
CA ARG A 48 7.13 23.54 -1.25
C ARG A 48 8.65 23.45 -1.08
N ASN A 49 9.39 24.12 -1.96
CA ASN A 49 10.84 24.21 -1.82
C ASN A 49 11.21 24.91 -0.51
N ALA A 50 12.30 24.45 0.11
CA ALA A 50 12.89 25.14 1.26
C ALA A 50 13.32 26.55 0.83
N SER A 51 13.28 27.50 1.76
CA SER A 51 13.60 28.92 1.49
C SER A 51 14.98 29.12 0.83
N VAL A 52 15.93 28.20 1.08
CA VAL A 52 17.29 28.22 0.52
C VAL A 52 17.35 27.81 -0.96
N ALA A 53 16.36 27.07 -1.47
CA ALA A 53 16.32 26.52 -2.83
C ALA A 53 15.53 27.40 -3.83
N GLY A 54 15.08 28.58 -3.40
CA GLY A 54 14.28 29.51 -4.21
C GLY A 54 12.78 29.19 -4.27
N PRO A 55 11.98 30.06 -4.90
CA PRO A 55 10.54 29.85 -5.06
C PRO A 55 10.26 28.64 -5.97
N GLY A 56 9.26 27.84 -5.62
CA GLY A 56 8.80 26.69 -6.40
C GLY A 56 8.43 25.48 -5.55
N TYR A 57 8.12 24.39 -6.23
CA TYR A 57 7.74 23.12 -5.61
C TYR A 57 8.65 21.98 -6.11
N HIS A 58 8.72 20.92 -5.31
CA HIS A 58 9.30 19.64 -5.71
C HIS A 58 8.33 18.52 -5.38
N ALA A 59 8.38 17.44 -6.15
CA ALA A 59 7.55 16.28 -5.93
C ALA A 59 8.36 15.00 -5.84
N PHE A 60 7.89 14.09 -4.99
CA PHE A 60 8.34 12.71 -4.94
C PHE A 60 7.31 11.82 -5.60
N VAL A 61 7.70 11.13 -6.66
CA VAL A 61 6.86 10.15 -7.36
C VAL A 61 7.44 8.77 -7.11
N LYS A 62 6.66 7.89 -6.52
CA LYS A 62 7.08 6.56 -6.14
C LYS A 62 6.34 5.54 -6.97
N PHE A 63 7.08 4.65 -7.63
CA PHE A 63 6.54 3.55 -8.43
C PHE A 63 6.61 2.23 -7.67
N TYR A 64 5.80 1.26 -8.10
CA TYR A 64 6.00 -0.13 -7.69
C TYR A 64 7.21 -0.76 -8.39
N SER A 65 7.36 -0.50 -9.68
CA SER A 65 8.46 -1.01 -10.51
C SER A 65 9.62 -0.02 -10.60
N ALA A 66 10.83 -0.51 -10.36
CA ALA A 66 12.07 0.22 -10.57
C ALA A 66 12.36 0.41 -12.06
N ARG A 67 11.95 -0.54 -12.91
CA ARG A 67 12.05 -0.42 -14.37
C ARG A 67 11.22 0.75 -14.88
N ASP A 68 9.97 0.86 -14.42
CA ASP A 68 9.07 1.94 -14.84
C ASP A 68 9.54 3.31 -14.32
N ALA A 69 10.06 3.37 -13.09
CA ALA A 69 10.67 4.58 -12.57
C ALA A 69 11.84 5.06 -13.45
N ARG A 70 12.75 4.15 -13.85
CA ARG A 70 13.87 4.49 -14.75
C ARG A 70 13.39 4.96 -16.12
N ARG A 71 12.36 4.31 -16.68
CA ARG A 71 11.76 4.70 -17.98
C ARG A 71 11.11 6.07 -17.92
N ALA A 72 10.38 6.36 -16.85
CA ALA A 72 9.80 7.67 -16.60
C ALA A 72 10.89 8.74 -16.44
N GLN A 73 11.95 8.45 -15.68
CA GLN A 73 13.08 9.37 -15.51
C GLN A 73 13.74 9.69 -16.86
N SER A 74 14.10 8.68 -17.66
CA SER A 74 14.81 8.90 -18.93
C SER A 74 13.99 9.70 -19.94
N THR A 75 12.67 9.54 -19.91
CA THR A 75 11.76 10.21 -20.87
C THR A 75 11.37 11.61 -20.41
N CYS A 76 11.12 11.81 -19.12
CA CYS A 76 10.61 13.07 -18.59
C CYS A 76 11.70 14.07 -18.17
N ASN A 77 12.95 13.62 -18.01
CA ASN A 77 14.01 14.53 -17.58
C ASN A 77 14.27 15.61 -18.66
N GLN A 78 14.26 16.87 -18.23
CA GLN A 78 14.42 18.07 -19.05
C GLN A 78 13.30 18.31 -20.07
N GLN A 79 12.14 17.65 -19.89
CA GLN A 79 10.98 17.88 -20.77
C GLN A 79 9.96 18.84 -20.12
N PRO A 80 9.35 19.74 -20.91
CA PRO A 80 8.19 20.52 -20.49
C PRO A 80 6.94 19.62 -20.54
N LEU A 81 6.62 18.94 -19.44
CA LEU A 81 5.51 17.98 -19.39
C LEU A 81 4.14 18.70 -19.45
N PHE A 82 3.81 19.44 -18.39
CA PHE A 82 2.52 20.13 -18.22
C PHE A 82 2.69 21.65 -18.01
N GLN A 83 3.92 22.14 -18.05
CA GLN A 83 4.27 23.54 -17.89
C GLN A 83 5.31 23.93 -18.95
N LYS A 84 5.48 25.23 -19.19
CA LYS A 84 6.37 25.74 -20.24
C LYS A 84 7.86 25.52 -19.92
N SER A 85 8.23 25.53 -18.64
CA SER A 85 9.60 25.27 -18.23
C SER A 85 9.90 23.77 -18.09
N PRO A 86 11.12 23.36 -18.45
CA PRO A 86 11.52 21.97 -18.37
C PRO A 86 11.66 21.51 -16.91
N LEU A 87 11.16 20.31 -16.62
CA LEU A 87 11.28 19.69 -15.30
C LEU A 87 12.56 18.88 -15.21
N LYS A 88 13.23 18.93 -14.06
CA LYS A 88 14.37 18.04 -13.78
C LYS A 88 13.87 16.83 -13.01
N VAL A 89 13.94 15.65 -13.65
CA VAL A 89 13.52 14.38 -13.07
C VAL A 89 14.74 13.52 -12.82
N SER A 90 14.95 13.12 -11.57
CA SER A 90 16.11 12.33 -11.16
C SER A 90 15.71 11.23 -10.18
N MET A 91 16.46 10.13 -10.15
CA MET A 91 16.28 9.15 -9.08
C MET A 91 16.58 9.80 -7.73
N CYS A 92 15.73 9.56 -6.74
CA CYS A 92 15.96 10.06 -5.40
C CYS A 92 17.16 9.34 -4.78
N THR A 93 18.24 10.06 -4.51
CA THR A 93 19.49 9.50 -3.94
C THR A 93 19.50 9.49 -2.41
N ARG A 94 18.60 10.24 -1.77
CA ARG A 94 18.53 10.38 -0.31
C ARG A 94 17.09 10.32 0.17
N GLN A 95 16.59 9.12 0.42
CA GLN A 95 15.55 8.93 1.42
C GLN A 95 16.21 8.64 2.76
N ARG A 96 15.70 9.24 3.84
CA ARG A 96 16.00 8.73 5.18
C ARG A 96 15.53 7.28 5.17
N ALA A 97 16.47 6.35 5.21
CA ALA A 97 16.16 4.95 5.49
C ALA A 97 15.53 4.96 6.87
N PHE A 98 14.19 4.95 6.92
CA PHE A 98 13.54 4.40 8.09
C PHE A 98 14.03 2.95 8.15
N PRO A 99 14.59 2.50 9.29
CA PRO A 99 15.16 1.16 9.40
C PRO A 99 14.15 0.17 8.83
N ASP A 100 14.61 -0.70 7.93
CA ASP A 100 13.89 -1.66 7.08
C ASP A 100 12.58 -2.23 7.65
N GLN A 101 11.57 -1.37 7.83
CA GLN A 101 10.24 -1.79 8.18
C GLN A 101 9.58 -2.12 6.85
N VAL A 102 9.71 -3.38 6.50
CA VAL A 102 9.12 -4.00 5.32
C VAL A 102 7.60 -4.03 5.53
N LEU A 103 6.97 -2.86 5.39
CA LEU A 103 5.54 -2.66 5.63
C LEU A 103 4.74 -3.31 4.50
N ALA A 104 3.76 -4.14 4.87
CA ALA A 104 2.80 -4.69 3.94
C ALA A 104 1.97 -3.58 3.27
N LEU A 105 1.59 -3.78 2.02
CA LEU A 105 0.63 -2.90 1.36
C LEU A 105 -0.73 -3.03 2.02
N ASN A 106 -1.47 -1.92 2.12
CA ASN A 106 -2.87 -2.00 2.52
C ASN A 106 -3.72 -2.71 1.44
N SER A 107 -4.90 -3.19 1.85
CA SER A 107 -5.87 -3.88 0.98
C SER A 107 -6.09 -3.18 -0.36
N ASN A 108 -6.31 -1.86 -0.38
CA ASN A 108 -6.59 -1.12 -1.61
C ASN A 108 -5.37 -1.12 -2.55
N LYS A 109 -4.17 -0.88 -2.01
CA LYS A 109 -2.93 -0.90 -2.78
C LYS A 109 -2.59 -2.29 -3.31
N CYS A 110 -2.93 -3.35 -2.58
CA CYS A 110 -2.84 -4.71 -3.10
C CYS A 110 -3.79 -4.91 -4.29
N LYS A 111 -5.05 -4.48 -4.17
CA LYS A 111 -6.02 -4.58 -5.27
C LYS A 111 -5.57 -3.79 -6.50
N ASP A 112 -5.06 -2.58 -6.33
CA ASP A 112 -4.55 -1.76 -7.43
C ASP A 112 -3.41 -2.47 -8.17
N LEU A 113 -2.44 -3.03 -7.42
CA LEU A 113 -1.32 -3.77 -7.99
C LEU A 113 -1.77 -5.06 -8.70
N ALA A 114 -2.67 -5.82 -8.09
CA ALA A 114 -3.23 -7.03 -8.67
C ALA A 114 -4.04 -6.73 -9.94
N ASN A 115 -4.90 -5.72 -9.92
CA ASN A 115 -5.70 -5.31 -11.07
C ASN A 115 -4.84 -4.78 -12.22
N TYR A 116 -3.74 -4.07 -11.92
CA TYR A 116 -2.83 -3.57 -12.95
C TYR A 116 -2.15 -4.70 -13.73
N TYR A 117 -1.76 -5.78 -13.05
CA TYR A 117 -0.98 -6.88 -13.62
C TYR A 117 -1.82 -8.06 -14.12
N LEU A 118 -2.90 -8.39 -13.41
CA LEU A 118 -3.76 -9.55 -13.69
C LEU A 118 -5.11 -9.16 -14.30
N GLY A 119 -5.46 -7.88 -14.27
CA GLY A 119 -6.81 -7.42 -14.58
C GLY A 119 -7.83 -7.74 -13.49
N PHE A 120 -9.05 -7.20 -13.62
CA PHE A 120 -10.12 -7.36 -12.64
C PHE A 120 -10.63 -8.81 -12.51
N ASN A 121 -10.43 -9.64 -13.53
CA ASN A 121 -10.87 -11.04 -13.56
C ASN A 121 -9.71 -12.03 -13.31
N GLY A 122 -8.49 -11.53 -13.12
CA GLY A 122 -7.31 -12.39 -12.96
C GLY A 122 -7.13 -12.94 -11.54
N TRP A 123 -7.88 -12.43 -10.57
CA TRP A 123 -7.82 -12.87 -9.18
C TRP A 123 -9.20 -12.75 -8.52
N SER A 124 -9.43 -13.55 -7.48
CA SER A 124 -10.64 -13.49 -6.66
C SER A 124 -10.31 -13.72 -5.20
N SER A 125 -11.10 -13.12 -4.30
CA SER A 125 -10.97 -13.31 -2.87
C SER A 125 -12.28 -13.78 -2.27
N ARG A 126 -12.22 -14.73 -1.34
CA ARG A 126 -13.38 -15.25 -0.61
C ARG A 126 -13.11 -15.21 0.89
N ILE A 127 -14.04 -14.63 1.65
CA ILE A 127 -14.03 -14.71 3.11
C ILE A 127 -14.40 -16.15 3.48
N ILE A 128 -13.48 -16.83 4.16
CA ILE A 128 -13.72 -18.17 4.72
C ILE A 128 -14.36 -18.02 6.09
N THR A 129 -13.80 -17.16 6.94
CA THR A 129 -14.32 -16.90 8.28
C THR A 129 -14.29 -15.41 8.61
N LEU A 130 -15.30 -14.97 9.35
CA LEU A 130 -15.36 -13.68 10.01
C LEU A 130 -16.03 -13.91 11.36
N GLN A 131 -15.27 -13.81 12.44
CA GLN A 131 -15.73 -14.18 13.78
C GLN A 131 -15.38 -13.11 14.79
N ASN A 132 -16.31 -12.85 15.72
CA ASN A 132 -16.04 -12.08 16.91
C ASN A 132 -15.30 -12.98 17.91
N ILE A 133 -14.14 -12.52 18.37
CA ILE A 133 -13.29 -13.21 19.35
C ILE A 133 -13.05 -12.36 20.61
N SER A 134 -13.92 -11.39 20.90
CA SER A 134 -13.82 -10.49 22.06
C SER A 134 -13.89 -11.20 23.43
N GLY A 135 -14.30 -12.47 23.48
CA GLY A 135 -14.39 -13.27 24.71
C GLY A 135 -13.30 -14.33 24.87
N PHE A 136 -12.30 -14.36 23.97
CA PHE A 136 -11.16 -15.26 24.06
C PHE A 136 -9.93 -14.48 24.56
N GLU A 137 -9.95 -14.04 25.81
CA GLU A 137 -8.71 -13.70 26.51
C GLU A 137 -8.03 -15.02 26.90
N GLU A 138 -6.75 -15.15 26.55
CA GLU A 138 -5.91 -16.26 26.97
C GLU A 138 -5.88 -16.29 28.49
N GLY A 139 -6.33 -17.41 29.06
CA GLY A 139 -6.32 -17.67 30.50
C GLY A 139 -4.90 -17.88 31.02
N GLU A 140 -4.09 -16.83 31.02
CA GLU A 140 -2.83 -16.74 31.74
C GLU A 140 -2.77 -15.37 32.42
N ASN A 141 -3.38 -15.28 33.61
CA ASN A 141 -2.94 -14.48 34.76
C ASN A 141 -4.01 -14.63 35.86
N GLU A 142 -3.95 -15.75 36.59
CA GLU A 142 -4.35 -15.73 37.99
C GLU A 142 -3.30 -14.89 38.73
N GLU A 143 -3.65 -13.67 39.14
CA GLU A 143 -3.31 -13.08 40.44
C GLU A 143 -3.75 -11.60 40.52
N GLU A 144 -4.70 -11.38 41.43
CA GLU A 144 -4.95 -10.21 42.27
C GLU A 144 -5.25 -8.79 41.70
N GLU A 145 -6.51 -8.42 41.92
CA GLU A 145 -6.99 -7.21 42.61
C GLU A 145 -6.62 -5.81 42.08
N THR A 146 -7.62 -5.08 41.57
CA THR A 146 -8.36 -4.03 42.30
C THR A 146 -9.22 -3.19 41.36
N ARG A 147 -10.24 -2.57 41.93
CA ARG A 147 -11.46 -2.05 41.28
C ARG A 147 -11.25 -0.76 40.47
N THR A 148 -12.28 -0.49 39.66
CA THR A 148 -12.72 0.79 39.05
C THR A 148 -12.00 1.29 37.81
N SER A 149 -12.60 1.04 36.63
CA SER A 149 -12.83 2.01 35.54
C SER A 149 -13.89 1.45 34.59
N HIS A 150 -14.74 2.29 34.01
CA HIS A 150 -15.77 1.95 33.02
C HIS A 150 -15.31 0.86 32.04
N SER A 151 -16.07 -0.23 31.89
CA SER A 151 -15.68 -1.33 30.99
C SER A 151 -15.74 -0.85 29.54
N SER A 152 -14.64 -0.32 29.02
CA SER A 152 -14.44 -0.15 27.59
C SER A 152 -14.54 -1.54 26.96
N GLN A 153 -15.71 -1.88 26.42
CA GLN A 153 -15.90 -3.14 25.72
C GLN A 153 -15.08 -3.06 24.43
N TYR A 154 -13.89 -3.64 24.45
CA TYR A 154 -13.13 -3.81 23.22
C TYR A 154 -13.82 -4.88 22.39
N SER A 155 -13.97 -4.62 21.10
CA SER A 155 -14.48 -5.59 20.15
C SER A 155 -13.31 -6.08 19.30
N LYS A 156 -13.12 -7.40 19.25
CA LYS A 156 -12.04 -8.05 18.49
C LYS A 156 -12.64 -8.96 17.43
N TYR A 157 -12.22 -8.78 16.18
CA TYR A 157 -12.65 -9.65 15.08
C TYR A 157 -11.47 -10.30 14.40
N LEU A 158 -11.66 -11.57 14.06
CA LEU A 158 -10.79 -12.37 13.23
C LEU A 158 -11.44 -12.55 11.87
N CYS A 159 -10.66 -12.39 10.80
CA CYS A 159 -11.05 -12.74 9.45
C CYS A 159 -9.99 -13.64 8.81
N ILE A 160 -10.44 -14.70 8.13
CA ILE A 160 -9.61 -15.51 7.24
C ILE A 160 -10.16 -15.38 5.83
N GLN A 161 -9.29 -15.03 4.89
CA GLN A 161 -9.62 -14.91 3.47
C GLN A 161 -8.75 -15.82 2.63
N GLU A 162 -9.34 -16.42 1.61
CA GLU A 162 -8.66 -17.13 0.55
C GLU A 162 -8.57 -16.23 -0.68
N LEU A 163 -7.39 -16.16 -1.27
CA LEU A 163 -7.09 -15.42 -2.49
C LEU A 163 -6.65 -16.42 -3.55
N THR A 164 -7.31 -16.38 -4.70
CA THR A 164 -7.08 -17.33 -5.80
C THR A 164 -6.72 -16.57 -7.06
N ILE A 165 -5.65 -17.01 -7.72
CA ILE A 165 -5.19 -16.53 -9.02
C ILE A 165 -5.22 -17.72 -9.97
N SER A 166 -6.40 -18.00 -10.53
CA SER A 166 -6.69 -19.26 -11.24
C SER A 166 -5.77 -19.48 -12.44
N GLN A 167 -5.40 -18.42 -13.17
CA GLN A 167 -4.53 -18.51 -14.35
C GLN A 167 -3.12 -19.00 -14.03
N HIS A 168 -2.68 -18.85 -12.77
CA HIS A 168 -1.36 -19.26 -12.31
C HIS A 168 -1.42 -20.43 -11.32
N GLY A 169 -2.61 -20.97 -11.02
CA GLY A 169 -2.78 -22.05 -10.05
C GLY A 169 -2.36 -21.67 -8.62
N VAL A 170 -2.30 -20.37 -8.30
CA VAL A 170 -1.88 -19.87 -7.00
C VAL A 170 -3.09 -19.67 -6.10
N CYS A 171 -3.02 -20.19 -4.89
CA CYS A 171 -4.00 -19.97 -3.84
C CYS A 171 -3.27 -19.63 -2.54
N THR A 172 -3.62 -18.52 -1.90
CA THR A 172 -3.08 -18.12 -0.60
C THR A 172 -4.21 -17.87 0.39
N ARG A 173 -3.92 -18.06 1.67
CA ARG A 173 -4.82 -17.68 2.74
C ARG A 173 -4.18 -16.61 3.58
N GLY A 174 -4.97 -15.60 3.91
CA GLY A 174 -4.56 -14.51 4.76
C GLY A 174 -5.41 -14.40 6.01
N VAL A 175 -4.79 -13.96 7.11
CA VAL A 175 -5.41 -13.78 8.41
C VAL A 175 -5.34 -12.31 8.81
N GLY A 176 -6.46 -11.78 9.29
CA GLY A 176 -6.56 -10.39 9.74
C GLY A 176 -7.30 -10.31 11.05
N VAL A 177 -6.64 -9.74 12.06
CA VAL A 177 -7.25 -9.45 13.36
C VAL A 177 -7.40 -7.94 13.49
N ALA A 178 -8.53 -7.47 14.00
CA ALA A 178 -8.78 -6.06 14.29
C ALA A 178 -9.43 -5.90 15.66
N GLU A 179 -9.01 -4.85 16.36
CA GLU A 179 -9.44 -4.51 17.71
C GLU A 179 -9.77 -3.02 17.75
N LEU A 180 -10.86 -2.66 18.41
CA LEU A 180 -11.26 -1.27 18.65
C LEU A 180 -12.05 -1.18 19.95
N GLN A 181 -11.85 -0.09 20.68
CA GLN A 181 -12.69 0.27 21.82
C GLN A 181 -14.03 0.77 21.31
N VAL A 182 -15.13 0.18 21.80
CA VAL A 182 -16.47 0.56 21.39
C VAL A 182 -17.15 1.30 22.52
N ASP A 183 -17.50 2.55 22.27
CA ASP A 183 -18.33 3.32 23.20
C ASP A 183 -19.80 2.86 23.08
N PRO A 184 -20.43 2.44 24.19
CA PRO A 184 -21.76 1.82 24.17
C PRO A 184 -22.91 2.80 23.87
N SER A 185 -22.66 4.12 23.87
CA SER A 185 -23.72 5.13 23.91
C SER A 185 -24.27 5.57 22.56
N GLN A 186 -23.55 5.41 21.43
CA GLN A 186 -24.05 5.94 20.14
C GLN A 186 -23.49 5.31 18.85
N GLU A 187 -22.40 4.52 18.88
CA GLU A 187 -21.70 4.11 17.65
C GLU A 187 -21.45 2.60 17.50
N PHE A 188 -22.09 1.76 18.31
CA PHE A 188 -21.81 0.32 18.39
C PHE A 188 -21.85 -0.41 17.03
N VAL A 189 -22.89 -0.18 16.23
CA VAL A 189 -23.06 -0.85 14.92
C VAL A 189 -21.99 -0.39 13.92
N THR A 190 -21.72 0.91 13.86
CA THR A 190 -20.70 1.50 12.98
C THR A 190 -19.30 1.05 13.39
N ALA A 191 -19.02 1.01 14.69
CA ALA A 191 -17.78 0.51 15.23
C ALA A 191 -17.56 -0.96 14.86
N ILE A 192 -18.56 -1.83 15.06
CA ILE A 192 -18.48 -3.24 14.65
C ILE A 192 -18.22 -3.38 13.16
N HIS A 193 -18.98 -2.65 12.32
CA HIS A 193 -18.78 -2.68 10.87
C HIS A 193 -17.35 -2.28 10.49
N ASN A 194 -16.83 -1.22 11.10
CA ASN A 194 -15.47 -0.74 10.86
C ASN A 194 -14.41 -1.76 11.30
N ILE A 195 -14.59 -2.43 12.43
CA ILE A 195 -13.67 -3.48 12.93
C ILE A 195 -13.70 -4.69 12.00
N GLN A 196 -14.89 -5.16 11.61
CA GLN A 196 -15.04 -6.26 10.66
C GLN A 196 -14.37 -5.93 9.33
N LYS A 197 -14.63 -4.73 8.79
CA LYS A 197 -14.01 -4.24 7.55
C LYS A 197 -12.48 -4.16 7.68
N LEU A 198 -11.97 -3.72 8.83
CA LEU A 198 -10.54 -3.66 9.10
C LEU A 198 -9.91 -5.05 9.15
N ALA A 199 -10.55 -6.01 9.83
CA ALA A 199 -10.11 -7.41 9.87
C ALA A 199 -10.07 -8.01 8.46
N VAL A 200 -11.12 -7.78 7.65
CA VAL A 200 -11.19 -8.19 6.25
C VAL A 200 -10.06 -7.55 5.43
N HIS A 201 -9.80 -6.26 5.59
CA HIS A 201 -8.72 -5.59 4.87
C HIS A 201 -7.33 -6.11 5.25
N ARG A 202 -7.11 -6.42 6.53
CA ARG A 202 -5.85 -7.01 7.02
C ARG A 202 -5.67 -8.43 6.50
N ALA A 203 -6.72 -9.26 6.51
CA ALA A 203 -6.66 -10.62 6.00
C ALA A 203 -6.34 -10.66 4.50
N LEU A 204 -6.93 -9.76 3.71
CA LEU A 204 -6.63 -9.66 2.28
C LEU A 204 -5.18 -9.21 2.04
N SER A 205 -4.70 -8.20 2.77
CA SER A 205 -3.31 -7.77 2.71
C SER A 205 -2.34 -8.91 3.07
N ASP A 206 -2.64 -9.68 4.12
CA ASP A 206 -1.87 -10.85 4.56
C ASP A 206 -1.84 -11.97 3.50
N ALA A 207 -2.94 -12.16 2.75
CA ALA A 207 -2.97 -13.12 1.64
C ALA A 207 -2.09 -12.69 0.46
N PHE A 208 -2.11 -11.39 0.13
CA PHE A 208 -1.34 -10.83 -0.98
C PHE A 208 0.17 -10.78 -0.70
N GLN A 209 0.61 -10.53 0.54
CA GLN A 209 2.04 -10.47 0.86
C GLN A 209 2.78 -11.81 0.68
N LYS A 210 2.04 -12.92 0.59
CA LYS A 210 2.55 -14.26 0.30
C LYS A 210 2.72 -14.53 -1.20
N ILE A 211 2.49 -13.52 -2.04
CA ILE A 211 2.54 -13.62 -3.50
C ILE A 211 3.64 -12.69 -4.03
N LEU A 212 4.35 -13.17 -5.05
CA LEU A 212 5.35 -12.43 -5.80
C LEU A 212 4.95 -12.36 -7.27
N PHE A 213 5.11 -11.18 -7.88
CA PHE A 213 4.97 -10.99 -9.32
C PHE A 213 6.35 -10.87 -9.95
N ILE A 214 6.71 -11.82 -10.82
CA ILE A 214 7.92 -11.79 -11.62
C ILE A 214 7.55 -11.24 -13.00
N VAL A 215 7.85 -9.97 -13.23
CA VAL A 215 7.48 -9.28 -14.47
C VAL A 215 8.57 -9.51 -15.53
N LEU A 216 8.22 -10.29 -16.56
CA LEU A 216 9.04 -10.51 -17.75
C LEU A 216 8.41 -9.76 -18.93
N GLY A 217 8.94 -8.58 -19.26
CA GLY A 217 8.37 -7.78 -20.35
C GLY A 217 7.04 -7.14 -19.95
N HIS A 218 5.93 -7.56 -20.56
CA HIS A 218 4.57 -7.07 -20.29
C HIS A 218 3.70 -8.05 -19.48
N MET A 219 4.10 -9.31 -19.36
CA MET A 219 3.31 -10.34 -18.67
C MET A 219 3.95 -10.68 -17.32
N PRO A 220 3.20 -10.62 -16.21
CA PRO A 220 3.67 -11.10 -14.91
C PRO A 220 3.57 -12.64 -14.85
N ILE A 221 4.58 -13.27 -14.26
CA ILE A 221 4.49 -14.62 -13.73
C ILE A 221 4.21 -14.50 -12.23
N VAL A 222 3.19 -15.19 -11.74
CA VAL A 222 2.82 -15.17 -10.32
C VAL A 222 3.37 -16.40 -9.62
N GLN A 223 4.03 -16.20 -8.48
CA GLN A 223 4.56 -17.26 -7.63
C GLN A 223 4.25 -17.00 -6.16
N LEU A 224 4.31 -18.03 -5.33
CA LEU A 224 4.27 -17.89 -3.88
C LEU A 224 5.61 -17.33 -3.39
N GLY A 225 5.55 -16.32 -2.51
CA GLY A 225 6.70 -15.87 -1.74
C GLY A 225 6.94 -16.81 -0.58
N THR A 226 8.17 -17.32 -0.47
CA THR A 226 8.65 -18.10 0.67
C THR A 226 8.74 -17.27 1.93
#